data_AF-A0A8S9UJY1-F1
#
_entry.id   AF-A0A8S9UJY1-F1
#
_cell.length_a   1.000
_cell.length_b   1.000
_cell.length_c   1.000
_cell.angle_alpha   90.00
_cell.angle_beta   90.00
_cell.angle_gamma   90.00
#
_symmetry.space_group_name_H-M   'P 1'
#
loop_
_entity.id
_entity.type
_entity.pdbx_description
1 polymer ?
#
loop_
_entity_poly.entity_id
_entity_poly.type
_entity_poly.pdbx_seq_one_letter_code
_entity_poly.pdbx_strand_id
1 'polypeptide(L)'
;MLRGVWNPVQIKQLMTTIMTDWTKCAKHTWTEDEEKMRAEAESSATARRDDAIRAWTQREHAIFIKYLSGDLYLQHTPNFIKEILASEHRAMVEDMHETYFNVTLTAIVPASVRLSVHTPHVTILKEIFNANTDDHTGHAMMRVFQQDVKRLSFDGNQTLHAVFYLKRASARWQNKTLRLKAH
;
A
#
# COMPACT_ATOMS: atom_id res chain seq x y z
N MET A 1 23.74 16.12 -0.40
CA MET A 1 24.83 15.58 -1.25
C MET A 1 25.04 14.11 -0.94
N LEU A 2 25.09 13.24 -1.97
CA LEU A 2 25.36 11.80 -1.84
C LEU A 2 26.83 11.60 -1.40
N ARG A 3 27.10 11.24 -0.14
CA ARG A 3 28.44 10.83 0.32
C ARG A 3 28.59 9.31 0.22
N GLY A 4 29.72 8.79 -0.29
CA GLY A 4 30.03 7.36 -0.42
C GLY A 4 30.42 6.92 -1.85
N VAL A 5 30.94 5.69 -2.00
CA VAL A 5 31.16 5.06 -3.32
C VAL A 5 29.82 4.47 -3.77
N TRP A 6 29.15 5.16 -4.67
CA TRP A 6 27.86 4.73 -5.22
C TRP A 6 28.06 4.09 -6.58
N ASN A 7 27.35 2.99 -6.85
CA ASN A 7 27.29 2.42 -8.19
C ASN A 7 26.60 3.45 -9.13
N PRO A 8 27.23 3.87 -10.25
CA PRO A 8 26.67 4.85 -11.18
C PRO A 8 25.27 4.46 -11.70
N VAL A 9 25.01 3.16 -11.86
CA VAL A 9 23.70 2.64 -12.30
C VAL A 9 22.62 2.93 -11.25
N GLN A 10 22.92 2.69 -9.97
CA GLN A 10 21.99 2.93 -8.86
C GLN A 10 21.69 4.42 -8.71
N ILE A 11 22.69 5.29 -8.91
CA ILE A 11 22.48 6.75 -8.91
C ILE A 11 21.51 7.14 -10.03
N LYS A 12 21.70 6.62 -11.24
CA LYS A 12 20.80 6.91 -12.37
C LYS A 12 19.37 6.46 -12.07
N GLN A 13 19.18 5.25 -11.56
CA GLN A 13 17.86 4.72 -11.19
C GLN A 13 17.18 5.53 -10.07
N LEU A 14 17.97 5.94 -9.07
CA LEU A 14 17.51 6.82 -8.00
C LEU A 14 17.10 8.20 -8.55
N MET A 15 17.90 8.79 -9.45
CA MET A 15 17.54 10.07 -10.07
C MET A 15 16.27 9.96 -10.90
N THR A 16 16.09 8.88 -11.66
CA THR A 16 14.82 8.62 -12.37
C THR A 16 13.63 8.54 -11.41
N THR A 17 13.82 7.95 -10.23
CA THR A 17 12.79 7.87 -9.19
C THR A 17 12.47 9.26 -8.64
N ILE A 18 13.48 10.04 -8.25
CA ILE A 18 13.31 11.39 -7.69
C ILE A 18 12.68 12.36 -8.70
N MET A 19 13.09 12.30 -9.96
CA MET A 19 12.60 13.20 -11.02
C MET A 19 11.21 12.81 -11.57
N THR A 20 10.64 11.69 -11.13
CA THR A 20 9.25 11.33 -11.49
C THR A 20 8.29 12.36 -10.90
N ASP A 21 7.30 12.82 -11.67
CA ASP A 21 6.25 13.70 -11.14
C ASP A 21 5.25 12.91 -10.29
N TRP A 22 5.60 12.74 -9.02
CA TRP A 22 4.80 12.00 -8.05
C TRP A 22 3.44 12.64 -7.78
N THR A 23 3.30 13.96 -7.97
CA THR A 23 2.02 14.65 -7.75
C THR A 23 0.98 14.27 -8.81
N LYS A 24 1.43 14.07 -10.05
CA LYS A 24 0.59 13.59 -11.15
C LYS A 24 0.40 12.08 -11.07
N CYS A 25 1.43 11.32 -10.73
CA CYS A 25 1.35 9.88 -10.61
C CYS A 25 0.31 9.43 -9.59
N ALA A 26 0.07 10.17 -8.50
CA ALA A 26 -0.90 9.80 -7.48
C ALA A 26 -2.36 10.10 -7.85
N LYS A 27 -2.61 10.96 -8.84
CA LYS A 27 -3.97 11.35 -9.21
C LYS A 27 -4.66 10.19 -9.91
N HIS A 28 -5.72 9.70 -9.29
CA HIS A 28 -6.69 8.85 -9.94
C HIS A 28 -8.04 9.56 -9.89
N THR A 29 -8.64 9.74 -11.06
CA THR A 29 -9.94 10.38 -11.20
C THR A 29 -11.00 9.31 -11.07
N TRP A 30 -11.72 9.33 -9.96
CA TRP A 30 -12.89 8.50 -9.75
C TRP A 30 -14.09 9.15 -10.44
N THR A 31 -15.03 8.33 -10.87
CA THR A 31 -16.37 8.81 -11.18
C THR A 31 -17.11 9.18 -9.89
N GLU A 32 -18.08 10.09 -9.97
CA GLU A 32 -18.88 10.48 -8.80
C GLU A 32 -19.58 9.28 -8.14
N ASP A 33 -19.98 8.28 -8.92
CA ASP A 33 -20.59 7.06 -8.39
C ASP A 33 -19.58 6.20 -7.62
N GLU A 34 -18.35 6.05 -8.13
CA GLU A 34 -17.29 5.31 -7.43
C GLU A 34 -16.90 5.99 -6.11
N GLU A 35 -16.81 7.32 -6.08
CA GLU A 35 -16.54 8.04 -4.83
C GLU A 35 -17.63 7.80 -3.79
N LYS A 36 -18.91 7.82 -4.20
CA LYS A 36 -20.03 7.50 -3.32
C LYS A 36 -19.97 6.05 -2.84
N MET A 37 -19.74 5.09 -3.75
CA MET A 37 -19.61 3.68 -3.41
C MET A 37 -18.47 3.43 -2.42
N ARG A 38 -17.33 4.10 -2.59
CA ARG A 38 -16.21 4.02 -1.65
C ARG A 38 -16.56 4.60 -0.29
N ALA A 39 -17.17 5.78 -0.25
CA ALA A 39 -17.59 6.41 1.00
C ALA A 39 -18.59 5.53 1.77
N GLU A 40 -19.52 4.89 1.06
CA GLU A 40 -20.48 3.95 1.64
C GLU A 40 -19.78 2.67 2.15
N ALA A 41 -18.85 2.10 1.38
CA ALA A 41 -18.08 0.92 1.77
C ALA A 41 -17.15 1.17 2.98
N GLU A 42 -16.56 2.37 3.07
CA GLU A 42 -15.63 2.79 4.12
C GLU A 42 -16.37 3.36 5.35
N SER A 43 -17.69 3.58 5.25
CA SER A 43 -18.52 4.05 6.38
C SER A 43 -18.43 3.10 7.58
N SER A 44 -18.55 3.65 8.78
CA SER A 44 -18.47 2.86 10.01
C SER A 44 -19.61 1.82 10.05
N ALA A 45 -19.26 0.57 10.31
CA ALA A 45 -20.22 -0.52 10.50
C ALA A 45 -20.08 -1.13 11.90
N THR A 46 -21.19 -1.60 12.45
CA THR A 46 -21.27 -2.25 13.75
C THR A 46 -21.11 -3.75 13.58
N ALA A 47 -20.02 -4.34 14.08
CA ALA A 47 -19.85 -5.78 13.99
C ALA A 47 -21.01 -6.52 14.68
N ARG A 48 -21.68 -7.40 13.93
CA ARG A 48 -22.78 -8.22 14.44
C ARG A 48 -22.31 -9.64 14.72
N ARG A 49 -22.99 -10.28 15.66
CA ARG A 49 -22.91 -11.73 15.88
C ARG A 49 -23.63 -12.44 14.74
N ASP A 50 -23.24 -13.68 14.49
CA ASP A 50 -23.72 -14.44 13.32
C ASP A 50 -25.23 -14.71 13.36
N ASP A 51 -25.82 -14.79 14.56
CA ASP A 51 -27.26 -14.90 14.80
C ASP A 51 -28.04 -13.59 14.59
N ALA A 52 -27.34 -12.47 14.41
CA ALA A 52 -27.92 -11.12 14.31
C ALA A 52 -27.54 -10.39 13.01
N ILE A 53 -27.02 -11.11 12.00
CA ILE A 53 -26.72 -10.53 10.69
C ILE A 53 -27.99 -9.96 10.05
N ARG A 54 -27.86 -8.82 9.37
CA ARG A 54 -28.97 -8.23 8.62
C ARG A 54 -28.92 -8.58 7.14
N ALA A 55 -30.06 -8.42 6.48
CA ALA A 55 -30.15 -8.45 5.04
C ALA A 55 -29.32 -7.31 4.40
N TRP A 56 -28.86 -7.59 3.18
CA TRP A 56 -28.04 -6.67 2.40
C TRP A 56 -28.98 -5.69 1.70
N THR A 57 -28.57 -4.43 1.59
CA THR A 57 -29.27 -3.50 0.72
C THR A 57 -28.87 -3.73 -0.74
N GLN A 58 -29.72 -3.31 -1.69
CA GLN A 58 -29.40 -3.39 -3.13
C GLN A 58 -28.10 -2.64 -3.46
N ARG A 59 -27.85 -1.52 -2.76
CA ARG A 59 -26.67 -0.69 -2.95
C ARG A 59 -25.40 -1.39 -2.44
N GLU A 60 -25.44 -1.99 -1.25
CA GLU A 60 -24.31 -2.78 -0.71
C GLU A 60 -24.00 -3.99 -1.59
N HIS A 61 -25.02 -4.66 -2.13
CA HIS A 61 -24.82 -5.75 -3.07
C HIS A 61 -24.08 -5.27 -4.34
N ALA A 62 -24.49 -4.13 -4.92
CA ALA A 62 -23.80 -3.56 -6.08
C ALA A 62 -22.35 -3.16 -5.78
N ILE A 63 -22.11 -2.56 -4.61
CA ILE A 63 -20.75 -2.23 -4.13
C ILE A 63 -19.92 -3.49 -3.98
N PHE A 64 -20.47 -4.53 -3.35
CA PHE A 64 -19.75 -5.77 -3.08
C PHE A 64 -19.38 -6.51 -4.37
N ILE A 65 -20.26 -6.55 -5.37
CA ILE A 65 -19.96 -7.14 -6.68
C ILE A 65 -18.85 -6.39 -7.40
N LYS A 66 -18.90 -5.04 -7.45
CA LYS A 66 -17.82 -4.24 -8.04
C LYS A 66 -16.49 -4.38 -7.28
N TYR A 67 -16.57 -4.54 -5.96
CA TYR A 67 -15.39 -4.80 -5.14
C TYR A 67 -14.76 -6.14 -5.49
N LEU A 68 -15.56 -7.22 -5.55
CA LEU A 68 -15.08 -8.57 -5.89
C LEU A 68 -14.53 -8.66 -7.32
N SER A 69 -15.10 -7.92 -8.28
CA SER A 69 -14.57 -7.85 -9.65
C SER A 69 -13.25 -7.07 -9.76
N GLY A 70 -12.87 -6.31 -8.72
CA GLY A 70 -11.71 -5.43 -8.72
C GLY A 70 -11.95 -4.08 -9.41
N ASP A 71 -13.18 -3.77 -9.80
CA ASP A 71 -13.56 -2.50 -10.43
C ASP A 71 -13.67 -1.37 -9.38
N LEU A 72 -14.08 -1.71 -8.15
CA LEU A 72 -14.10 -0.78 -7.02
C LEU A 72 -12.89 -1.03 -6.11
N TYR A 73 -11.88 -0.16 -6.17
CA TYR A 73 -10.72 -0.31 -5.29
C TYR A 73 -10.97 0.25 -3.90
N LEU A 74 -10.72 -0.61 -2.90
CA LEU A 74 -10.75 -0.28 -1.48
C LEU A 74 -9.44 -0.73 -0.83
N GLN A 75 -8.99 -0.01 0.21
CA GLN A 75 -7.77 -0.36 0.97
C GLN A 75 -7.97 -1.57 1.89
N HIS A 76 -9.22 -1.89 2.20
CA HIS A 76 -9.63 -3.01 3.00
C HIS A 76 -10.96 -3.53 2.47
N THR A 77 -11.44 -4.64 3.02
CA THR A 77 -12.79 -5.14 2.73
C THR A 77 -13.86 -4.08 3.09
N PRO A 78 -15.02 -4.05 2.41
CA PRO A 78 -16.10 -3.13 2.77
C PRO A 78 -16.54 -3.31 4.22
N ASN A 79 -16.69 -2.24 4.99
CA ASN A 79 -16.99 -2.34 6.42
C ASN A 79 -18.33 -3.01 6.71
N PHE A 80 -19.35 -2.77 5.87
CA PHE A 80 -20.68 -3.34 6.05
C PHE A 80 -20.70 -4.87 6.06
N ILE A 81 -19.67 -5.57 5.53
CA ILE A 81 -19.59 -7.04 5.62
C ILE A 81 -19.65 -7.53 7.06
N LYS A 82 -19.22 -6.71 8.02
CA LYS A 82 -19.28 -6.99 9.46
C LYS A 82 -20.70 -7.09 10.01
N GLU A 83 -21.68 -6.55 9.28
CA GLU A 83 -23.11 -6.57 9.62
C GLU A 83 -23.92 -7.59 8.82
N ILE A 84 -23.43 -7.97 7.64
CA ILE A 84 -24.21 -8.74 6.65
C ILE A 84 -23.66 -10.16 6.40
N LEU A 85 -22.42 -10.45 6.80
CA LEU A 85 -21.78 -11.75 6.64
C LEU A 85 -21.49 -12.39 8.01
N ALA A 86 -21.70 -13.71 8.08
CA ALA A 86 -21.22 -14.53 9.21
C ALA A 86 -19.68 -14.50 9.30
N SER A 87 -19.12 -14.84 10.47
CA SER A 87 -17.67 -14.77 10.71
C SER A 87 -16.84 -15.54 9.69
N GLU A 88 -17.28 -16.73 9.29
CA GLU A 88 -16.57 -17.58 8.32
C GLU A 88 -16.48 -16.92 6.95
N HIS A 89 -17.60 -16.40 6.44
CA HIS A 89 -17.63 -15.70 5.15
C HIS A 89 -16.82 -14.40 5.18
N ARG A 90 -16.79 -13.68 6.31
CA ARG A 90 -15.93 -12.50 6.48
C ARG A 90 -14.46 -12.87 6.37
N ALA A 91 -14.04 -13.91 7.08
CA ALA A 91 -12.67 -14.41 7.03
C ALA A 91 -12.27 -14.80 5.60
N MET A 92 -13.15 -15.47 4.85
CA MET A 92 -12.91 -15.80 3.44
C MET A 92 -12.72 -14.57 2.56
N VAL A 93 -13.54 -13.53 2.74
CA VAL A 93 -13.43 -12.28 1.96
C VAL A 93 -12.17 -11.50 2.34
N GLU A 94 -11.79 -11.51 3.62
CA GLU A 94 -10.55 -10.90 4.11
C GLU A 94 -9.30 -11.62 3.56
N ASP A 95 -9.29 -12.95 3.57
CA ASP A 95 -8.22 -13.78 2.99
C ASP A 95 -8.12 -13.59 1.47
N MET A 96 -9.26 -13.53 0.77
CA MET A 96 -9.31 -13.19 -0.65
C MET A 96 -8.73 -11.81 -0.91
N HIS A 97 -9.12 -10.80 -0.13
CA HIS A 97 -8.59 -9.44 -0.27
C HIS A 97 -7.07 -9.43 -0.07
N GLU A 98 -6.59 -10.13 0.95
CA GLU A 98 -5.17 -10.21 1.23
C GLU A 98 -4.38 -10.90 0.12
N THR A 99 -4.92 -12.00 -0.40
CA THR A 99 -4.26 -12.84 -1.39
C THR A 99 -4.26 -12.22 -2.79
N TYR A 100 -5.38 -11.62 -3.22
CA TYR A 100 -5.57 -11.23 -4.61
C TYR A 100 -5.42 -9.73 -4.87
N PHE A 101 -5.65 -8.86 -3.87
CA PHE A 101 -5.57 -7.41 -4.10
C PHE A 101 -4.24 -6.82 -3.66
N ASN A 102 -3.64 -7.37 -2.60
CA ASN A 102 -2.31 -6.93 -2.20
C ASN A 102 -1.27 -7.43 -3.21
N VAL A 103 -0.28 -6.58 -3.45
CA VAL A 103 0.87 -6.92 -4.29
C VAL A 103 2.14 -6.69 -3.50
N THR A 104 3.04 -7.67 -3.52
CA THR A 104 4.36 -7.55 -2.88
C THR A 104 5.42 -7.26 -3.93
N LEU A 105 6.13 -6.14 -3.79
CA LEU A 105 7.38 -5.90 -4.50
C LEU A 105 8.56 -6.23 -3.59
N THR A 106 9.61 -6.79 -4.17
CA THR A 106 10.88 -7.02 -3.50
C THR A 106 11.90 -5.99 -3.95
N ALA A 107 12.69 -5.49 -3.00
CA ALA A 107 13.80 -4.60 -3.25
C ALA A 107 15.07 -5.20 -2.64
N ILE A 108 16.17 -5.13 -3.38
CA ILE A 108 17.48 -5.57 -2.90
C ILE A 108 18.08 -4.46 -2.04
N VAL A 109 18.36 -4.78 -0.79
CA VAL A 109 19.04 -3.93 0.18
C VAL A 109 20.53 -4.25 0.15
N PRO A 110 21.41 -3.26 -0.06
CA PRO A 110 22.85 -3.48 -0.01
C PRO A 110 23.31 -4.01 1.35
N ALA A 111 24.30 -4.92 1.36
CA ALA A 111 24.88 -5.49 2.59
C ALA A 111 25.49 -4.45 3.55
N SER A 112 25.74 -3.22 3.07
CA SER A 112 26.19 -2.11 3.88
C SER A 112 25.11 -1.55 4.82
N VAL A 113 23.83 -1.87 4.59
CA VAL A 113 22.74 -1.42 5.44
C VAL A 113 22.48 -2.45 6.54
N ARG A 114 22.59 -2.01 7.79
CA ARG A 114 22.30 -2.83 8.97
C ARG A 114 20.82 -2.68 9.37
N LEU A 115 19.98 -3.58 8.84
CA LEU A 115 18.61 -3.77 9.31
C LEU A 115 18.49 -5.12 10.03
N SER A 116 17.76 -5.16 11.14
CA SER A 116 17.42 -6.42 11.82
C SER A 116 16.23 -7.10 11.13
N VAL A 117 16.19 -8.44 11.14
CA VAL A 117 15.08 -9.29 10.62
C VAL A 117 13.72 -8.83 11.14
N HIS A 118 13.67 -8.35 12.40
CA HIS A 118 12.43 -7.95 13.07
C HIS A 118 12.28 -6.43 13.21
N THR A 119 12.94 -5.67 12.33
CA THR A 119 12.79 -4.21 12.36
C THR A 119 11.31 -3.85 12.14
N PRO A 120 10.67 -3.10 13.05
CA PRO A 120 9.28 -2.70 12.88
C PRO A 120 9.07 -1.93 11.58
N HIS A 121 7.94 -2.18 10.91
CA HIS A 121 7.57 -1.47 9.66
C HIS A 121 7.74 0.05 9.78
N VAL A 122 7.25 0.63 10.88
CA VAL A 122 7.33 2.08 11.13
C VAL A 122 8.77 2.57 11.18
N THR A 123 9.68 1.79 11.75
CA THR A 123 11.11 2.11 11.80
C THR A 123 11.72 2.09 10.39
N ILE A 124 11.44 1.05 9.60
CA ILE A 124 11.90 0.98 8.20
C ILE A 124 11.37 2.18 7.39
N LEU A 125 10.07 2.46 7.52
CA LEU A 125 9.43 3.57 6.82
C LEU A 125 10.03 4.92 7.22
N LYS A 126 10.34 5.12 8.50
CA LYS A 126 11.02 6.32 9.00
C LYS A 126 12.43 6.48 8.42
N GLU A 127 13.20 5.39 8.34
CA GLU A 127 14.55 5.43 7.75
C GLU A 127 14.50 5.74 6.26
N ILE A 128 13.57 5.13 5.51
CA ILE A 128 13.34 5.46 4.10
C ILE A 128 12.91 6.92 3.96
N PHE A 129 11.95 7.38 4.76
CA PHE A 129 11.47 8.77 4.71
C PHE A 129 12.63 9.74 4.91
N ASN A 130 13.35 9.62 6.02
CA ASN A 130 14.47 10.51 6.36
C ASN A 130 15.59 10.48 5.32
N ALA A 131 15.82 9.34 4.66
CA ALA A 131 16.85 9.22 3.64
C ALA A 131 16.46 9.86 2.29
N ASN A 132 15.16 9.96 2.01
CA ASN A 132 14.62 10.41 0.73
C ASN A 132 13.99 11.81 0.77
N THR A 133 13.79 12.40 1.94
CA THR A 133 13.35 13.80 2.09
C THR A 133 14.54 14.70 2.41
N ASP A 134 14.66 15.79 1.68
CA ASP A 134 15.42 16.98 2.07
C ASP A 134 14.47 18.19 2.11
N ASP A 135 14.97 19.36 2.53
CA ASP A 135 14.12 20.55 2.77
C ASP A 135 13.20 20.92 1.58
N HIS A 136 13.52 20.51 0.35
CA HIS A 136 12.78 20.92 -0.85
C HIS A 136 12.41 19.76 -1.81
N THR A 137 12.87 18.53 -1.55
CA THR A 137 12.76 17.40 -2.48
C THR A 137 12.27 16.13 -1.79
N GLY A 138 11.54 15.29 -2.54
CA GLY A 138 11.16 13.95 -2.09
C GLY A 138 9.93 13.87 -1.18
N HIS A 139 9.44 14.99 -0.62
CA HIS A 139 8.21 14.99 0.19
C HIS A 139 6.97 14.50 -0.58
N ALA A 140 6.79 14.94 -1.84
CA ALA A 140 5.70 14.46 -2.67
C ALA A 140 5.81 12.96 -2.95
N MET A 141 7.00 12.48 -3.31
CA MET A 141 7.30 11.06 -3.51
C MET A 141 6.97 10.24 -2.25
N MET A 142 7.47 10.67 -1.10
CA MET A 142 7.30 9.94 0.15
C MET A 142 5.85 9.95 0.65
N ARG A 143 5.09 11.03 0.40
CA ARG A 143 3.64 11.05 0.66
C ARG A 143 2.92 9.96 -0.14
N VAL A 144 3.24 9.83 -1.43
CA VAL A 144 2.66 8.78 -2.27
C VAL A 144 3.07 7.40 -1.79
N PHE A 145 4.35 7.23 -1.40
CA PHE A 145 4.84 5.95 -0.88
C PHE A 145 4.09 5.52 0.38
N GLN A 146 3.89 6.45 1.32
CA GLN A 146 3.14 6.20 2.56
C GLN A 146 1.67 5.85 2.31
N GLN A 147 1.05 6.43 1.27
CA GLN A 147 -0.33 6.12 0.91
C GLN A 147 -0.47 4.76 0.21
N ASP A 148 0.53 4.37 -0.58
CA ASP A 148 0.51 3.18 -1.41
C ASP A 148 0.92 1.91 -0.64
N VAL A 149 1.86 2.03 0.31
CA VAL A 149 2.42 0.91 1.08
C VAL A 149 1.53 0.54 2.27
N LYS A 150 1.17 -0.75 2.34
CA LYS A 150 0.49 -1.39 3.47
C LYS A 150 1.49 -1.80 4.56
N ARG A 151 2.58 -2.46 4.17
CA ARG A 151 3.57 -3.01 5.10
C ARG A 151 4.94 -3.12 4.47
N LEU A 152 5.98 -2.86 5.26
CA LEU A 152 7.36 -3.21 4.94
C LEU A 152 7.87 -4.28 5.90
N SER A 153 8.62 -5.25 5.38
CA SER A 153 9.35 -6.23 6.18
C SER A 153 10.69 -6.55 5.54
N PHE A 154 11.69 -6.79 6.38
CA PHE A 154 13.04 -7.15 5.94
C PHE A 154 13.30 -8.61 6.30
N ASP A 155 13.86 -9.39 5.37
CA ASP A 155 14.12 -10.82 5.56
C ASP A 155 15.32 -11.10 6.48
N GLY A 156 16.10 -10.08 6.83
CA GLY A 156 17.31 -10.20 7.63
C GLY A 156 18.60 -10.35 6.83
N ASN A 157 18.49 -10.52 5.52
CA ASN A 157 19.63 -10.69 4.62
C ASN A 157 19.77 -9.47 3.72
N GLN A 158 19.06 -9.46 2.60
CA GLN A 158 19.20 -8.42 1.56
C GLN A 158 17.86 -8.12 0.88
N THR A 159 16.73 -8.63 1.39
CA THR A 159 15.44 -8.43 0.73
C THR A 159 14.51 -7.61 1.60
N LEU A 160 14.11 -6.45 1.08
CA LEU A 160 12.99 -5.69 1.61
C LEU A 160 11.73 -6.05 0.83
N HIS A 161 10.71 -6.51 1.54
CA HIS A 161 9.38 -6.75 1.00
C HIS A 161 8.50 -5.53 1.26
N ALA A 162 7.93 -4.97 0.20
CA ALA A 162 6.95 -3.91 0.28
C ALA A 162 5.59 -4.42 -0.21
N VAL A 163 4.65 -4.55 0.71
CA VAL A 163 3.26 -4.93 0.42
C VAL A 163 2.47 -3.66 0.12
N PHE A 164 1.80 -3.63 -1.02
CA PHE A 164 0.94 -2.55 -1.48
C PHE A 164 -0.52 -2.98 -1.40
N TYR A 165 -1.42 -2.04 -1.08
CA TYR A 165 -2.86 -2.31 -1.04
C TYR A 165 -3.43 -2.72 -2.39
N LEU A 166 -2.83 -2.24 -3.49
CA LEU A 166 -3.38 -2.34 -4.83
C LEU A 166 -2.30 -2.59 -5.88
N LYS A 167 -2.63 -3.36 -6.91
CA LYS A 167 -1.76 -3.58 -8.09
C LYS A 167 -1.34 -2.27 -8.76
N ARG A 168 -2.28 -1.34 -8.98
CA ARG A 168 -1.97 -0.03 -9.59
C ARG A 168 -1.00 0.82 -8.75
N ALA A 169 -1.09 0.73 -7.43
CA ALA A 169 -0.19 1.41 -6.52
C ALA A 169 1.22 0.83 -6.68
N SER A 170 1.35 -0.50 -6.58
CA SER A 170 2.63 -1.20 -6.80
C SER A 170 3.26 -0.88 -8.16
N ALA A 171 2.47 -0.74 -9.23
CA ALA A 171 2.97 -0.45 -10.56
C ALA A 171 3.74 0.88 -10.64
N ARG A 172 3.40 1.89 -9.81
CA ARG A 172 4.16 3.16 -9.74
C ARG A 172 5.57 2.97 -9.17
N TRP A 173 5.72 1.97 -8.30
CA TRP A 173 6.94 1.65 -7.56
C TRP A 173 7.78 0.56 -8.22
N GLN A 174 7.27 -0.08 -9.27
CA GLN A 174 8.02 -1.05 -10.05
C GLN A 174 9.25 -0.38 -10.67
N ASN A 175 10.41 -1.04 -10.56
CA ASN A 175 11.70 -0.55 -11.05
C ASN A 175 12.10 0.84 -10.50
N LYS A 176 11.59 1.21 -9.32
CA LYS A 176 12.01 2.42 -8.60
C LYS A 176 13.10 2.09 -7.58
N THR A 177 13.89 3.11 -7.25
CA THR A 177 15.00 3.00 -6.30
C THR A 177 14.86 4.08 -5.25
N LEU A 178 14.86 3.66 -3.98
CA LEU A 178 14.80 4.55 -2.82
C LEU A 178 16.12 4.49 -2.06
N ARG A 179 16.43 5.57 -1.36
CA ARG A 179 17.51 5.58 -0.37
C ARG A 179 17.04 4.90 0.91
N LEU A 180 17.99 4.27 1.59
CA LEU A 180 17.78 3.70 2.92
C LEU A 180 19.00 4.08 3.74
N LYS A 181 18.78 4.64 4.92
CA LYS A 181 19.89 5.03 5.80
C LYS A 181 20.42 3.79 6.51
N ALA A 182 21.72 3.56 6.41
CA ALA A 182 22.44 2.63 7.27
C ALA A 182 22.89 3.38 8.53
N HIS A 183 22.67 2.79 9.71
CA HIS A 183 23.39 3.17 10.93
C HIS A 183 24.73 2.46 10.98
#